data_AF-A0A7V0SS67-F1
#
_entry.id   AF-A0A7V0SS67-F1
#
_cell.length_a   1.000
_cell.length_b   1.000
_cell.length_c   1.000
_cell.angle_alpha   90.00
_cell.angle_beta   90.00
_cell.angle_gamma   90.00
#
_symmetry.space_group_name_H-M   'P 1'
#
loop_
_entity.id
_entity.type
_entity.pdbx_description
1 polymer ?
#
loop_
_entity_poly.entity_id
_entity_poly.type
_entity_poly.pdbx_seq_one_letter_code
_entity_poly.pdbx_strand_id
1 'polypeptide(L)'
;MLIKIKNEELIQELIGEIKEFPRYTTQILNLANQNAQGTRPRVVGQLSELIKECPENTYEGWKQWYLSKYPNSIKYATEKVNKMVNNLREAIKKIDKSMIKKWVEDLVLEKTFIGLRFQEAILKKI
;
A
#
# COMPACT_ATOMS: atom_id res chain seq x y z
N MET A 1 26.60 6.35 -21.61
CA MET A 1 26.85 6.93 -20.27
C MET A 1 25.71 6.51 -19.37
N LEU A 2 26.00 5.94 -18.18
CA LEU A 2 24.98 5.50 -17.22
C LEU A 2 24.89 6.53 -16.09
N ILE A 3 23.74 7.18 -15.94
CA ILE A 3 23.46 8.09 -14.81
C ILE A 3 22.75 7.27 -13.74
N LYS A 4 23.27 7.32 -12.50
CA LYS A 4 22.61 6.77 -11.32
C LYS A 4 22.15 7.95 -10.46
N ILE A 5 20.86 7.99 -10.15
CA ILE A 5 20.24 9.02 -9.31
C ILE A 5 19.54 8.33 -8.14
N LYS A 6 19.65 8.88 -6.93
CA LYS A 6 18.93 8.35 -5.76
C LYS A 6 17.49 8.85 -5.76
N ASN A 7 16.59 8.11 -5.12
CA ASN A 7 15.20 8.56 -4.97
C ASN A 7 15.07 9.87 -4.17
N GLU A 8 15.93 10.08 -3.17
CA GLU A 8 15.95 11.33 -2.39
C GLU A 8 16.33 12.53 -3.27
N GLU A 9 17.31 12.36 -4.17
CA GLU A 9 17.70 13.38 -5.16
C GLU A 9 16.52 13.69 -6.10
N LEU A 10 15.81 12.67 -6.60
CA LEU A 10 14.60 12.88 -7.41
C LEU A 10 13.50 13.67 -6.67
N ILE A 11 13.26 13.36 -5.39
CA ILE A 11 12.25 14.06 -4.58
C ILE A 11 12.66 15.52 -4.39
N GLN A 12 13.93 15.76 -4.06
CA GLN A 12 14.43 17.12 -3.86
C GLN A 12 14.32 17.96 -5.14
N GLU A 13 14.69 17.41 -6.30
CA GLU A 13 14.63 18.12 -7.58
C GLU A 13 13.19 18.36 -8.07
N LEU A 14 12.27 17.42 -7.86
CA LEU A 14 10.91 17.52 -8.41
C LEU A 14 9.88 18.12 -7.45
N ILE A 15 10.06 17.95 -6.14
CA ILE A 15 9.08 18.30 -5.10
C ILE A 15 9.65 19.34 -4.13
N GLY A 16 10.95 19.33 -3.88
CA GLY A 16 11.65 20.28 -2.99
C GLY A 16 11.65 19.89 -1.51
N GLU A 17 10.84 18.92 -1.11
CA GLU A 17 10.71 18.49 0.29
C GLU A 17 10.65 16.96 0.41
N ILE A 18 11.46 16.42 1.32
CA ILE A 18 11.46 15.01 1.69
C ILE A 18 10.53 14.80 2.89
N LYS A 19 9.56 13.88 2.74
CA LYS A 19 8.67 13.50 3.83
C LYS A 19 9.28 12.38 4.66
N GLU A 20 9.36 12.60 5.97
CA GLU A 20 9.81 11.58 6.90
C GLU A 20 8.64 10.80 7.52
N PHE A 21 8.81 9.49 7.62
CA PHE A 21 7.88 8.60 8.28
C PHE A 21 8.64 7.74 9.30
N PRO A 22 8.16 7.61 10.55
CA PRO A 22 8.81 6.77 11.54
C PRO A 22 8.95 5.32 11.06
N ARG A 23 9.98 4.63 11.55
CA ARG A 23 10.28 3.24 11.18
C ARG A 23 9.02 2.36 11.27
N TYR A 24 8.80 1.56 10.24
CA TYR A 24 7.66 0.63 10.06
C TYR A 24 6.28 1.26 9.81
N THR A 25 6.08 2.56 10.03
CA THR A 25 4.75 3.17 9.88
C THR A 25 4.23 3.09 8.45
N THR A 26 5.09 3.27 7.44
CA THR A 26 4.71 3.16 6.03
C THR A 26 4.23 1.75 5.65
N GLN A 27 4.79 0.69 6.25
CA GLN A 27 4.34 -0.68 6.01
C GLN A 27 2.91 -0.89 6.54
N ILE A 28 2.61 -0.35 7.72
CA ILE A 28 1.27 -0.38 8.31
C ILE A 28 0.29 0.44 7.47
N LEU A 29 0.70 1.64 7.03
CA LEU A 29 -0.12 2.50 6.17
C LEU A 29 -0.41 1.85 4.81
N ASN A 30 0.58 1.18 4.21
CA ASN A 30 0.42 0.46 2.96
C ASN A 30 -0.56 -0.71 3.10
N LEU A 31 -0.41 -1.52 4.17
CA LEU A 31 -1.34 -2.61 4.47
C LEU A 31 -2.76 -2.09 4.73
N ALA A 32 -2.88 -1.01 5.52
CA ALA A 32 -4.16 -0.37 5.79
C ALA A 32 -4.82 0.13 4.50
N ASN A 33 -4.08 0.80 3.63
CA ASN A 33 -4.60 1.30 2.36
C ASN A 33 -4.98 0.16 1.41
N GLN A 34 -4.19 -0.93 1.34
CA GLN A 34 -4.52 -2.10 0.53
C GLN A 34 -5.86 -2.71 0.95
N ASN A 35 -6.08 -2.90 2.26
CA ASN A 35 -7.31 -3.44 2.81
C ASN A 35 -8.49 -2.47 2.67
N ALA A 36 -8.27 -1.18 2.96
CA ALA A 36 -9.30 -0.15 2.89
C ALA A 36 -9.67 0.26 1.46
N GLN A 37 -8.78 -0.03 0.50
CA GLN A 37 -8.84 0.45 -0.87
C GLN A 37 -8.94 1.98 -0.95
N GLY A 38 -8.19 2.67 -0.08
CA GLY A 38 -8.29 4.12 0.15
C GLY A 38 -7.87 4.97 -1.04
N THR A 39 -6.93 4.49 -1.85
CA THR A 39 -6.42 5.20 -3.04
C THR A 39 -6.78 4.50 -4.35
N ARG A 40 -7.87 3.74 -4.39
CA ARG A 40 -8.38 3.17 -5.66
C ARG A 40 -8.90 4.29 -6.58
N PRO A 41 -8.99 4.06 -7.91
CA PRO A 41 -9.44 5.08 -8.86
C PRO A 41 -10.81 5.68 -8.53
N ARG A 42 -11.72 4.89 -7.95
CA ARG A 42 -13.03 5.38 -7.48
C ARG A 42 -12.97 6.43 -6.34
N VAL A 43 -11.82 6.60 -5.69
CA VAL A 43 -11.62 7.54 -4.57
C VAL A 43 -10.75 8.73 -4.99
N VAL A 44 -9.66 8.47 -5.72
CA VAL A 44 -8.64 9.48 -6.06
C VAL A 44 -8.51 9.74 -7.56
N GLY A 45 -9.39 9.15 -8.38
CA GLY A 45 -9.26 9.17 -9.83
C GLY A 45 -8.16 8.23 -10.35
N GLN A 46 -8.13 8.03 -11.67
CA GLN A 46 -7.10 7.22 -12.32
C GLN A 46 -5.84 8.07 -12.52
N LEU A 47 -4.96 8.10 -11.51
CA LEU A 47 -3.80 9.00 -11.47
C LEU A 47 -2.88 8.88 -12.70
N SER A 48 -2.75 7.69 -13.31
CA SER A 48 -1.93 7.47 -14.52
C SER A 48 -2.46 8.20 -15.75
N GLU A 49 -3.78 8.42 -15.83
CA GLU A 49 -4.39 9.17 -16.93
C GLU A 49 -4.47 10.65 -16.57
N LEU A 50 -4.81 10.96 -15.32
CA LEU A 50 -4.90 12.34 -14.84
C LEU A 50 -3.57 13.10 -14.98
N ILE A 51 -2.42 12.47 -14.71
CA ILE A 51 -1.12 13.12 -14.87
C ILE A 51 -0.80 13.47 -16.34
N LYS A 52 -1.35 12.73 -17.31
CA LYS A 52 -1.19 13.02 -18.74
C LYS A 52 -2.13 14.14 -19.20
N GLU A 53 -3.28 14.30 -18.55
CA GLU A 53 -4.24 15.37 -18.83
C GLU A 53 -3.83 16.72 -18.22
N CYS A 54 -2.96 16.70 -17.20
CA CYS A 54 -2.52 17.91 -16.53
C CYS A 54 -1.64 18.74 -17.47
N PRO A 55 -1.97 20.03 -17.74
CA PRO A 55 -1.15 20.88 -18.59
C PRO A 55 0.12 21.39 -17.89
N GLU A 56 0.18 21.26 -16.57
CA GLU A 56 1.28 21.72 -15.74
C GLU A 56 2.40 20.67 -15.65
N ASN A 57 3.65 21.12 -15.76
CA ASN A 57 4.84 20.27 -15.65
C ASN A 57 5.56 20.39 -14.29
N THR A 58 5.00 21.15 -13.35
CA THR A 58 5.56 21.32 -12.00
C THR A 58 4.72 20.57 -10.96
N TYR A 59 5.34 20.19 -9.85
CA TYR A 59 4.61 19.56 -8.75
C TYR A 59 3.49 20.46 -8.19
N GLU A 60 3.76 21.75 -8.01
CA GLU A 60 2.74 22.68 -7.49
C GLU A 60 1.59 22.87 -8.49
N GLY A 61 1.89 22.98 -9.79
CA GLY A 61 0.86 23.03 -10.83
C GLY A 61 0.01 21.75 -10.87
N TRP A 62 0.63 20.57 -10.82
CA TRP A 62 -0.08 19.29 -10.69
C TRP A 62 -0.99 19.25 -9.46
N LYS A 63 -0.48 19.67 -8.31
CA LYS A 63 -1.22 19.69 -7.04
C LYS A 63 -2.43 20.60 -7.12
N GLN A 64 -2.29 21.83 -7.61
CA GLN A 64 -3.41 22.76 -7.76
C GLN A 64 -4.45 22.22 -8.76
N TRP A 65 -4.01 21.75 -9.93
CA TRP A 65 -4.89 21.18 -10.95
C TRP A 65 -5.65 19.95 -10.42
N TYR A 66 -4.96 19.01 -9.80
CA TYR A 66 -5.57 17.80 -9.25
C TYR A 66 -6.57 18.13 -8.15
N LEU A 67 -6.22 19.01 -7.20
CA LEU A 67 -7.11 19.38 -6.09
C LEU A 67 -8.32 20.21 -6.56
N SER A 68 -8.22 20.94 -7.67
CA SER A 68 -9.38 21.62 -8.26
C SER A 68 -10.43 20.62 -8.80
N LYS A 69 -9.98 19.51 -9.40
CA LYS A 69 -10.85 18.44 -9.93
C LYS A 69 -11.33 17.48 -8.85
N TYR A 70 -10.48 17.19 -7.86
CA TYR A 70 -10.72 16.19 -6.81
C TYR A 70 -10.53 16.77 -5.40
N PRO A 71 -11.29 17.82 -5.01
CA PRO A 71 -11.04 18.61 -3.79
C PRO A 71 -11.14 17.80 -2.49
N ASN A 72 -11.97 16.75 -2.49
CA ASN A 72 -12.18 15.91 -1.30
C ASN A 72 -11.40 14.59 -1.33
N SER A 73 -10.66 14.29 -2.41
CA SER A 73 -10.02 12.98 -2.59
C SER A 73 -9.04 12.64 -1.47
N ILE A 74 -8.20 13.60 -1.08
CA ILE A 74 -7.23 13.43 0.01
C ILE A 74 -7.95 13.16 1.33
N LYS A 75 -8.99 13.95 1.66
CA LYS A 75 -9.80 13.74 2.86
C LYS A 75 -10.43 12.33 2.87
N TYR A 76 -11.07 11.92 1.78
CA TYR A 76 -11.74 10.62 1.71
C TYR A 76 -10.78 9.44 1.75
N ALA A 77 -9.63 9.55 1.09
CA ALA A 77 -8.58 8.53 1.16
C ALA A 77 -8.03 8.43 2.60
N THR A 78 -7.74 9.57 3.22
CA THR A 78 -7.26 9.63 4.62
C THR A 78 -8.24 8.99 5.58
N GLU A 79 -9.54 9.31 5.52
CA GLU A 79 -10.53 8.71 6.42
C GLU A 79 -10.65 7.19 6.26
N LYS A 80 -10.59 6.69 5.01
CA LYS A 80 -10.60 5.26 4.74
C LYS A 80 -9.37 4.55 5.32
N VAL A 81 -8.18 5.11 5.11
CA VAL A 81 -6.93 4.56 5.62
C VAL A 81 -6.92 4.63 7.15
N ASN A 82 -7.30 5.76 7.75
CA ASN A 82 -7.37 5.95 9.20
C ASN A 82 -8.29 4.92 9.88
N LYS A 83 -9.50 4.71 9.34
CA LYS A 83 -10.41 3.68 9.84
C LYS A 83 -9.76 2.29 9.85
N MET A 84 -9.02 1.94 8.79
CA MET A 84 -8.36 0.65 8.72
C MET A 84 -7.11 0.55 9.61
N VAL A 85 -6.36 1.64 9.80
CA VAL A 85 -5.27 1.69 10.78
C VAL A 85 -5.81 1.41 12.18
N ASN A 86 -6.96 1.98 12.55
CA ASN A 86 -7.61 1.69 13.83
C ASN A 86 -8.03 0.22 13.92
N ASN A 87 -8.59 -0.37 12.86
CA ASN A 87 -8.91 -1.80 12.83
C ASN A 87 -7.66 -2.68 13.01
N LEU A 88 -6.55 -2.36 12.33
CA LEU A 88 -5.28 -3.07 12.47
C LEU A 88 -4.72 -2.93 13.89
N ARG A 89 -4.82 -1.73 14.49
CA ARG A 89 -4.42 -1.49 15.88
C ARG A 89 -5.18 -2.41 16.84
N GLU A 90 -6.49 -2.54 16.66
CA GLU A 90 -7.29 -3.47 17.47
C GLU A 90 -7.00 -4.94 17.15
N ALA A 91 -6.65 -5.27 15.91
CA ALA A 91 -6.25 -6.63 15.54
C ALA A 91 -4.92 -7.03 16.20
N ILE A 92 -3.94 -6.12 16.26
CA ILE A 92 -2.64 -6.37 16.90
C ILE A 92 -2.80 -6.75 18.37
N LYS A 93 -3.74 -6.13 19.09
CA LYS A 93 -4.03 -6.48 20.50
C LYS A 93 -4.49 -7.92 20.69
N LYS A 94 -5.01 -8.57 19.64
CA LYS A 94 -5.47 -9.96 19.65
C LYS A 94 -4.37 -10.96 19.31
N ILE A 95 -3.20 -10.49 18.89
CA ILE A 95 -2.08 -11.34 18.51
C ILE A 95 -1.28 -11.67 19.78
N ASP A 96 -1.21 -12.96 20.09
CA ASP A 96 -0.36 -13.49 21.15
C ASP A 96 0.70 -14.45 20.57
N LYS A 97 1.63 -14.89 21.42
CA LYS A 97 2.72 -15.80 21.03
C LYS A 97 2.19 -17.17 20.55
N SER A 98 1.05 -17.61 21.06
CA SER A 98 0.43 -18.89 20.70
C SER A 98 -0.13 -18.84 19.27
N MET A 99 -0.85 -17.77 18.93
CA MET A 99 -1.34 -17.50 17.59
C MET A 99 -0.19 -17.35 16.59
N ILE A 100 0.88 -16.63 16.96
CA ILE A 100 2.08 -16.51 16.13
C ILE A 100 2.69 -17.89 15.88
N LYS A 101 2.86 -18.72 16.92
CA LYS A 101 3.39 -20.08 16.77
C LYS A 101 2.57 -20.90 15.80
N LYS A 102 1.23 -20.92 15.96
CA LYS A 102 0.32 -21.63 15.04
C LYS A 102 0.45 -21.14 13.60
N TRP A 103 0.52 -19.83 13.39
CA TRP A 103 0.70 -19.26 12.06
C TRP A 103 2.05 -19.64 11.43
N VAL A 104 3.12 -19.69 12.22
CA VAL A 104 4.44 -20.14 11.74
C VAL A 104 4.44 -21.64 11.41
N GLU A 105 3.85 -22.48 12.27
CA GLU A 105 3.74 -23.92 12.03
C GLU A 105 2.92 -24.22 10.77
N ASP A 106 1.77 -23.57 10.60
CA ASP A 106 0.93 -23.66 9.39
C ASP A 106 1.71 -23.25 8.14
N LEU A 107 2.42 -22.10 8.19
CA LEU A 107 3.18 -21.62 7.04
C LEU A 107 4.35 -22.56 6.68
N VAL A 108 5.13 -22.99 7.66
CA VAL A 108 6.37 -23.75 7.43
C VAL A 108 6.09 -25.21 7.11
N LEU A 109 5.18 -25.86 7.84
CA LEU A 109 4.93 -27.29 7.73
C LEU A 109 3.75 -27.58 6.81
N GLU A 110 2.57 -27.09 7.16
CA GLU A 110 1.32 -27.51 6.52
C GLU A 110 1.21 -26.99 5.09
N LYS A 111 1.31 -25.67 4.90
CA LYS A 111 1.20 -25.02 3.58
C LYS A 111 2.33 -25.44 2.65
N THR A 112 3.55 -25.60 3.16
CA THR A 112 4.68 -26.11 2.36
C THR A 112 4.39 -27.53 1.88
N PHE A 113 3.98 -28.43 2.79
CA PHE A 113 3.73 -29.82 2.43
C PHE A 113 2.59 -29.92 1.42
N ILE A 114 1.46 -29.25 1.68
CA ILE A 114 0.33 -29.22 0.75
C ILE A 114 0.77 -28.65 -0.60
N GLY A 115 1.43 -27.49 -0.62
CA GLY A 115 1.85 -26.82 -1.85
C GLY A 115 2.82 -27.65 -2.72
N LEU A 116 3.61 -28.54 -2.11
CA LEU A 116 4.56 -29.39 -2.82
C LEU A 116 4.03 -30.80 -3.13
N ARG A 117 3.01 -31.27 -2.40
CA ARG A 117 2.50 -32.67 -2.48
C ARG A 117 1.04 -32.75 -2.94
N PHE A 118 0.41 -31.63 -3.30
CA PHE A 118 -1.02 -31.56 -3.67
C PHE A 118 -1.41 -32.53 -4.80
N GLN A 119 -0.50 -32.87 -5.71
CA GLN A 119 -0.76 -33.83 -6.80
C GLN A 119 -1.22 -35.20 -6.27
N GLU A 120 -0.70 -35.66 -5.15
CA GLU A 120 -1.11 -36.95 -4.54
C GLU A 120 -2.58 -36.94 -4.12
N ALA A 121 -3.08 -35.79 -3.66
CA ALA A 121 -4.48 -35.63 -3.30
C ALA A 121 -5.39 -35.58 -4.54
N ILE A 122 -4.92 -35.02 -5.65
CA ILE A 122 -5.66 -35.00 -6.93
C ILE A 122 -5.75 -36.40 -7.52
N LEU A 123 -4.65 -37.15 -7.57
CA LEU A 123 -4.62 -38.51 -8.13
C LEU A 123 -5.50 -39.49 -7.37
N LYS A 124 -5.73 -39.29 -6.07
CA LYS A 124 -6.69 -40.10 -5.28
C LYS A 124 -8.15 -39.85 -5.63
N LYS A 125 -8.48 -38.77 -6.35
CA LYS A 125 -9.86 -38.40 -6.71
C LYS A 125 -10.26 -38.83 -8.12
N ILE A 126 -9.33 -39.37 -8.90
CA ILE A 126 -9.54 -39.85 -10.27
C ILE A 126 -9.35 -41.35 -10.25
#